data_AF-A0A529MF90-F1
#
_entry.id   AF-A0A529MF90-F1
#
_cell.length_a   1.000
_cell.length_b   1.000
_cell.length_c   1.000
_cell.angle_alpha   90.00
_cell.angle_beta   90.00
_cell.angle_gamma   90.00
#
_symmetry.space_group_name_H-M   'P 1'
#
loop_
_entity.id
_entity.type
_entity.pdbx_description
1 polymer ?
#
loop_
_entity_poly.entity_id
_entity_poly.type
_entity_poly.pdbx_seq_one_letter_code
_entity_poly.pdbx_strand_id
1 'polypeptide(L)'
;LYFHHYLANRFISLMFNLLYNQTLTDIECCYKMFTREVKDRLRLTCDDFGCEIQLSAQIARARRLRIYEVGISYYGRTYDEGKKIGWRHGMK
;
A
#
# COMPACT_ATOMS: atom_id res chain seq x y z
N LEU A 1 -16.75 8.25 -1.57
CA LEU A 1 -16.09 6.92 -1.47
C LEU A 1 -16.89 5.91 -2.30
N TYR A 2 -16.27 5.02 -3.05
CA TYR A 2 -16.98 4.01 -3.83
C TYR A 2 -16.69 2.60 -3.30
N PHE A 3 -17.74 1.79 -3.15
CA PHE A 3 -17.68 0.45 -2.57
C PHE A 3 -16.73 -0.50 -3.33
N HIS A 4 -16.70 -0.41 -4.66
CA HIS A 4 -15.81 -1.23 -5.48
C HIS A 4 -14.32 -0.95 -5.23
N HIS A 5 -13.94 0.31 -4.98
CA HIS A 5 -12.57 0.65 -4.61
C HIS A 5 -12.20 0.09 -3.24
N TYR A 6 -13.14 0.13 -2.28
CA TYR A 6 -12.92 -0.47 -0.96
C TYR A 6 -12.69 -1.99 -1.05
N LEU A 7 -13.51 -2.70 -1.84
CA LEU A 7 -13.33 -4.13 -2.07
C LEU A 7 -11.99 -4.44 -2.76
N ALA A 8 -11.61 -3.65 -3.77
CA ALA A 8 -10.33 -3.81 -4.46
C ALA A 8 -9.15 -3.65 -3.49
N ASN A 9 -9.14 -2.61 -2.64
CA ASN A 9 -8.08 -2.40 -1.65
C ASN A 9 -8.00 -3.55 -0.63
N ARG A 10 -9.15 -4.07 -0.17
CA ARG A 10 -9.18 -5.23 0.72
C ARG A 10 -8.66 -6.50 0.05
N PHE A 11 -8.97 -6.69 -1.23
CA PHE A 11 -8.44 -7.82 -1.99
C PHE A 11 -6.92 -7.74 -2.14
N ILE A 12 -6.39 -6.57 -2.48
CA ILE A 12 -4.93 -6.35 -2.56
C ILE A 12 -4.27 -6.62 -1.21
N SER A 13 -4.84 -6.11 -0.12
CA SER A 13 -4.34 -6.35 1.25
C SER A 13 -4.35 -7.85 1.61
N LEU A 14 -5.41 -8.57 1.26
CA LEU A 14 -5.50 -10.02 1.45
C LEU A 14 -4.40 -10.77 0.69
N MET A 15 -4.19 -10.45 -0.59
CA MET A 15 -3.16 -11.06 -1.41
C MET A 15 -1.76 -10.77 -0.85
N PHE A 16 -1.50 -9.53 -0.42
CA PHE A 16 -0.24 -9.16 0.20
C PHE A 16 0.03 -9.95 1.47
N ASN A 17 -0.96 -10.02 2.37
CA ASN A 17 -0.87 -10.78 3.61
C ASN A 17 -0.58 -12.27 3.36
N LEU A 18 -1.23 -12.86 2.35
CA LEU A 18 -1.02 -14.26 1.98
C LEU A 18 0.39 -14.49 1.40
N LEU A 19 0.90 -13.60 0.55
CA LEU A 19 2.21 -13.75 -0.09
C LEU A 19 3.38 -13.49 0.86
N TYR A 20 3.24 -12.54 1.79
CA TYR A 20 4.32 -12.11 2.68
C TYR A 20 4.11 -12.55 4.14
N ASN A 21 3.09 -13.36 4.39
CA ASN A 21 2.71 -13.85 5.72
C ASN A 21 2.58 -12.70 6.75
N GLN A 22 1.76 -11.70 6.41
CA GLN A 22 1.50 -10.52 7.23
C GLN A 22 0.05 -10.49 7.71
N THR A 23 -0.27 -9.62 8.67
CA THR A 23 -1.61 -9.45 9.26
C THR A 23 -2.05 -7.98 9.24
N LEU A 24 -1.87 -7.31 8.09
CA LEU A 24 -2.23 -5.90 7.91
C LEU A 24 -3.69 -5.74 7.50
N THR A 25 -4.39 -4.73 8.02
CA THR A 25 -5.79 -4.47 7.65
C THR A 25 -5.93 -3.67 6.35
N ASP A 26 -5.00 -2.75 6.08
CA ASP A 26 -4.93 -2.00 4.83
C ASP A 26 -3.49 -1.74 4.40
N ILE A 27 -3.11 -2.28 3.23
CA ILE A 27 -1.77 -2.06 2.66
C ILE A 27 -1.69 -0.79 1.81
N GLU A 28 -2.80 -0.36 1.20
CA GLU A 28 -2.88 0.79 0.27
C GLU A 28 -3.31 2.06 1.03
N CYS A 29 -2.66 2.30 2.17
CA CYS A 29 -3.00 3.37 3.10
C CYS A 29 -2.37 4.72 2.73
N CYS A 30 -1.44 4.76 1.76
CA CYS A 30 -0.70 5.95 1.33
C CYS A 30 0.10 6.69 2.42
N TYR A 31 0.17 6.14 3.64
CA TYR A 31 0.93 6.68 4.76
C TYR A 31 1.84 5.60 5.32
N LYS A 32 3.15 5.75 5.08
CA LYS A 32 4.16 4.79 5.55
C LYS A 32 5.32 5.57 6.18
N MET A 33 5.64 5.20 7.41
CA MET A 33 6.73 5.82 8.18
C MET A 33 7.77 4.76 8.52
N PHE A 34 9.03 5.10 8.37
CA PHE A 34 10.15 4.21 8.67
C PHE A 34 11.40 5.04 8.97
N THR A 35 12.37 4.42 9.64
CA THR A 35 13.63 5.08 9.96
C THR A 35 14.47 5.32 8.70
N ARG A 36 15.41 6.27 8.78
CA ARG A 36 16.36 6.52 7.69
C ARG A 36 17.11 5.26 7.26
N GLU A 37 17.48 4.42 8.20
CA GLU A 37 18.17 3.15 7.93
C GLU A 37 17.34 2.22 7.03
N VAL A 38 16.02 2.16 7.24
CA VAL A 38 15.13 1.39 6.37
C VAL A 38 15.09 2.03 4.98
N LYS A 39 14.96 3.36 4.90
CA LYS A 39 14.95 4.10 3.61
C LYS A 39 16.18 3.76 2.76
N ASP A 40 17.37 3.81 3.36
CA ASP A 40 18.64 3.66 2.66
C ASP A 40 18.85 2.22 2.13
N ARG A 41 18.04 1.26 2.60
CA ARG A 41 18.03 -0.13 2.13
C ARG A 41 16.99 -0.40 1.04
N LEU A 42 16.00 0.48 0.86
CA LEU A 42 14.95 0.30 -0.13
C LEU A 42 15.49 0.57 -1.55
N ARG A 43 15.12 -0.28 -2.49
CA ARG A 43 15.44 -0.15 -3.92
C ARG A 43 14.16 -0.10 -4.73
N LEU A 44 13.56 1.08 -4.80
CA LEU A 44 12.31 1.28 -5.53
C LEU A 44 12.62 1.51 -7.01
N THR A 45 11.90 0.82 -7.88
CA THR A 45 12.00 0.96 -9.34
C THR A 45 10.65 1.30 -9.97
N CYS A 46 9.54 1.10 -9.24
CA CYS A 46 8.21 1.48 -9.69
C CYS A 46 8.03 3.00 -9.62
N ASP A 47 7.50 3.57 -10.68
CA ASP A 47 7.21 5.00 -10.87
C ASP A 47 5.70 5.31 -10.88
N ASP A 48 4.87 4.33 -10.52
CA ASP A 48 3.41 4.43 -10.44
C ASP A 48 2.87 3.98 -9.07
N PHE A 49 1.56 3.72 -8.98
CA PHE A 49 0.90 3.27 -7.75
C PHE A 49 1.47 1.94 -7.21
N GLY A 50 2.12 1.12 -8.05
CA GLY A 50 2.77 -0.11 -7.60
C GLY A 50 3.97 0.12 -6.68
N CYS A 51 4.48 1.35 -6.59
CA CYS A 51 5.53 1.74 -5.65
C CYS A 51 5.15 1.40 -4.20
N GLU A 52 3.88 1.56 -3.84
CA GLU A 52 3.40 1.28 -2.48
C GLU A 52 3.49 -0.20 -2.10
N ILE A 53 3.15 -1.09 -3.05
CA ILE A 53 3.31 -2.54 -2.91
C ILE A 53 4.78 -2.93 -2.92
N GLN A 54 5.59 -2.39 -3.84
CA GLN A 54 7.02 -2.71 -3.92
C GLN A 54 7.76 -2.35 -2.63
N LEU A 55 7.49 -1.16 -2.09
CA LEU A 55 8.03 -0.69 -0.82
C LEU A 55 7.66 -1.66 0.31
N SER A 56 6.38 -2.01 0.41
CA SER A 56 5.89 -2.89 1.47
C SER A 56 6.45 -4.29 1.36
N ALA A 57 6.55 -4.83 0.15
CA ALA A 57 7.12 -6.14 -0.13
C ALA A 57 8.60 -6.20 0.31
N GLN A 58 9.39 -5.16 0.02
CA GLN A 58 10.79 -5.12 0.45
C GLN A 58 10.91 -5.05 1.98
N ILE A 59 10.06 -4.27 2.64
CA ILE A 59 10.03 -4.19 4.11
C ILE A 59 9.62 -5.53 4.73
N ALA A 60 8.56 -6.17 4.23
CA ALA A 60 8.06 -7.45 4.73
C ALA A 60 9.06 -8.60 4.52
N ARG A 61 9.85 -8.55 3.44
CA ARG A 61 10.94 -9.51 3.18
C ARG A 61 12.21 -9.25 4.00
N ALA A 62 12.41 -8.02 4.48
CA ALA A 62 13.59 -7.67 5.25
C ALA A 62 13.56 -8.40 6.60
N ARG A 63 14.45 -9.37 6.77
CA ARG A 63 14.57 -10.10 8.04
C ARG A 63 14.87 -9.09 9.16
N ARG A 64 14.10 -9.16 10.25
CA ARG A 64 14.21 -8.37 11.50
C ARG A 64 13.53 -6.99 11.54
N LEU A 65 12.78 -6.59 10.53
CA LEU A 65 11.92 -5.41 10.66
C LEU A 65 10.58 -5.78 11.29
N ARG A 66 10.05 -4.89 12.13
CA ARG A 66 8.72 -5.01 12.74
C ARG A 66 7.80 -3.99 12.09
N ILE A 67 6.63 -4.44 11.64
CA ILE A 67 5.60 -3.59 11.05
C ILE A 67 4.54 -3.36 12.12
N TYR A 68 4.16 -2.09 12.32
CA TYR A 68 3.09 -1.72 13.23
C TYR A 68 2.03 -0.96 12.43
N GLU A 69 0.78 -1.34 12.65
CA GLU A 69 -0.36 -0.66 12.06
C GLU A 69 -0.92 0.37 13.04
N VAL A 70 -1.07 1.60 12.58
CA VAL A 70 -1.64 2.70 13.35
C VAL A 70 -2.84 3.23 12.59
N GLY A 71 -3.98 3.34 13.28
CA GLY A 71 -5.21 3.87 12.69
C GLY A 71 -5.03 5.31 12.21
N ILE A 72 -5.42 5.58 10.97
CA ILE A 72 -5.43 6.91 10.37
C ILE A 72 -6.87 7.32 10.02
N SER A 73 -7.16 8.61 10.14
CA SER A 73 -8.39 9.20 9.61
C SER A 73 -8.10 9.83 8.27
N TYR A 74 -8.80 9.39 7.23
CA TYR A 74 -8.62 9.91 5.87
C TYR A 74 -9.96 10.26 5.24
N TYR A 75 -10.03 11.45 4.64
CA TYR A 75 -11.17 11.87 3.84
C TYR A 75 -10.83 11.70 2.35
N GLY A 76 -11.42 10.67 1.74
CA GLY A 76 -11.14 10.32 0.36
C GLY A 76 -11.82 11.25 -0.64
N ARG A 77 -11.06 11.69 -1.64
CA ARG A 77 -11.56 12.50 -2.76
C ARG A 77 -12.51 11.70 -3.67
N THR A 78 -13.53 12.36 -4.16
CA THR A 78 -14.43 11.92 -5.24
C THR A 78 -13.77 12.11 -6.61
N TYR A 79 -14.39 11.59 -7.68
CA TYR A 79 -13.93 11.84 -9.05
C TYR A 79 -14.00 13.33 -9.42
N ASP A 80 -15.03 14.04 -8.94
CA ASP A 80 -15.21 15.48 -9.18
C ASP A 80 -14.13 16.32 -8.47
N GLU A 81 -13.65 15.85 -7.30
CA GLU A 81 -12.51 16.42 -6.58
C GLU A 81 -11.14 16.02 -7.17
N GLY A 82 -11.12 15.42 -8.37
CA GLY A 82 -9.91 15.10 -9.11
C GLY A 82 -9.20 13.83 -8.65
N LYS A 83 -9.95 12.79 -8.23
CA LYS A 83 -9.39 11.45 -8.01
C LYS A 83 -8.87 10.86 -9.33
N LYS A 84 -7.56 10.63 -9.40
CA LYS A 84 -6.86 10.20 -10.64
C LYS A 84 -6.83 8.69 -10.86
N ILE A 85 -7.11 7.88 -9.84
CA ILE A 85 -7.06 6.42 -9.95
C ILE A 85 -8.26 5.89 -10.74
N GLY A 86 -7.98 4.93 -11.62
CA GLY A 86 -8.95 4.34 -12.55
C GLY A 86 -8.53 2.92 -12.91
N TRP A 87 -9.41 2.16 -13.56
CA TRP A 87 -9.25 0.71 -13.79
C TRP A 87 -7.94 0.33 -14.52
N ARG A 88 -7.47 1.19 -15.44
CA ARG A 88 -6.21 1.01 -16.17
C ARG A 88 -4.96 0.98 -15.28
N HIS A 89 -5.04 1.51 -14.06
CA HIS A 89 -3.94 1.45 -13.11
C HIS A 89 -3.85 0.09 -12.41
N GLY A 90 -4.94 -0.69 -12.37
CA GLY A 90 -4.96 -2.03 -11.79
C GLY A 90 -4.79 -3.16 -12.81
N MET A 91 -5.11 -2.91 -14.09
CA MET A 91 -4.87 -3.85 -15.19
C MET A 91 -3.68 -3.36 -16.03
N LYS A 92 -2.47 -3.73 -15.62
CA LYS A 92 -1.25 -3.69 -16.43
C LYS A 92 -0.65 -5.08 -16.48
#